data_AF-Q46N08-F1
#
_entry.id   AF-Q46N08-F1
#
_cell.length_a   1.000
_cell.length_b   1.000
_cell.length_c   1.000
_cell.angle_alpha   90.00
_cell.angle_beta   90.00
_cell.angle_gamma   90.00
#
_symmetry.space_group_name_H-M   'P 1'
#
loop_
_entity.id
_entity.type
_entity.pdbx_description
1 polymer ?
#
loop_
_entity_poly.entity_id
_entity_poly.type
_entity_poly.pdbx_seq_one_letter_code
_entity_poly.pdbx_strand_id
1 'polypeptide(L)'
;MMMTSTTLDRSGLHREFRQRLATAAVASAERLDEEISQAFATIDLHLQSPRRAGWGADCEWLLSGLQNSCRTALDLLVYTGYRTEAESEGIQRRLMMTIHLARLQAQAAGDTVAPIVAASRITSLIERAKEESASFYDHLRAARTAEHEPRYRGQ
;
A
#
# COMPACT_ATOMS: atom_id res chain seq x y z
N MET A 1 -25.18 45.93 26.05
CA MET A 1 -24.51 45.18 24.97
C MET A 1 -23.18 44.67 25.50
N MET A 2 -23.11 43.40 25.92
CA MET A 2 -21.86 42.76 26.34
C MET A 2 -21.32 41.93 25.16
N MET A 3 -20.09 42.23 24.74
CA MET A 3 -19.37 41.48 23.73
C MET A 3 -18.99 40.10 24.29
N THR A 4 -19.65 39.05 23.81
CA THR A 4 -19.19 37.67 24.00
C THR A 4 -17.89 37.48 23.21
N SER A 5 -16.79 37.41 23.94
CA SER A 5 -15.48 37.01 23.43
C SER A 5 -15.60 35.72 22.61
N THR A 6 -15.35 35.81 21.31
CA THR A 6 -15.20 34.68 20.38
C THR A 6 -13.86 34.00 20.59
N THR A 7 -13.57 33.54 21.80
CA THR A 7 -12.67 32.40 22.00
C THR A 7 -13.43 31.17 21.51
N LEU A 8 -13.50 31.04 20.17
CA LEU A 8 -13.84 29.78 19.52
C LEU A 8 -13.02 28.69 20.22
N ASP A 9 -13.70 27.64 20.66
CA ASP A 9 -13.16 26.43 21.26
C ASP A 9 -12.18 25.74 20.28
N ARG A 10 -10.97 26.31 20.18
CA ARG A 10 -9.88 25.84 19.31
C ARG A 10 -9.48 24.42 19.67
N SER A 11 -9.64 24.03 20.94
CA SER A 11 -9.45 22.67 21.42
C SER A 11 -10.46 21.69 20.82
N GLY A 12 -11.75 22.05 20.79
CA GLY A 12 -12.81 21.28 20.15
C GLY A 12 -12.58 21.11 18.65
N LEU A 13 -12.26 22.20 17.94
CA LEU A 13 -12.00 22.18 16.50
C LEU A 13 -10.75 21.39 16.13
N HIS A 14 -9.66 21.47 16.90
CA HIS A 14 -8.48 20.65 16.66
C HIS A 14 -8.71 19.17 16.94
N ARG A 15 -9.50 18.84 17.97
CA ARG A 15 -9.87 17.46 18.27
C ARG A 15 -10.74 16.88 17.16
N GLU A 16 -11.75 17.61 16.72
CA GLU A 16 -12.65 17.19 15.64
C GLU A 16 -11.90 17.04 14.31
N PHE A 17 -11.01 17.99 13.97
CA PHE A 17 -10.17 17.91 12.77
C PHE A 17 -9.27 16.67 12.78
N ARG A 18 -8.60 16.39 13.91
CA ARG A 18 -7.76 15.19 14.06
C ARG A 18 -8.58 13.91 13.95
N GLN A 19 -9.78 13.89 14.54
CA GLN A 19 -10.67 12.72 14.46
C GLN A 19 -11.16 12.47 13.03
N ARG A 20 -11.52 13.51 12.27
CA ARG A 20 -11.92 13.39 10.87
C ARG A 20 -10.76 12.93 9.98
N LEU A 21 -9.55 13.42 10.25
CA LEU A 21 -8.33 12.98 9.58
C LEU A 21 -8.00 11.52 9.86
N ALA A 22 -8.08 11.10 11.13
CA ALA A 22 -7.90 9.71 11.54
C ALA A 22 -8.90 8.78 10.84
N THR A 23 -10.18 9.16 10.82
CA THR A 23 -11.23 8.40 10.11
C THR A 23 -10.95 8.31 8.61
N ALA A 24 -10.50 9.40 7.98
CA ALA A 24 -10.14 9.41 6.56
C ALA A 24 -8.92 8.53 6.27
N ALA A 25 -7.94 8.50 7.17
CA ALA A 25 -6.78 7.64 7.07
C ALA A 25 -7.16 6.16 7.19
N VAL A 26 -8.04 5.80 8.13
CA VAL A 26 -8.57 4.44 8.29
C VAL A 26 -9.37 3.99 7.06
N ALA A 27 -10.30 4.82 6.57
CA ALA A 27 -11.06 4.50 5.35
C ALA A 27 -10.16 4.36 4.12
N SER A 28 -9.09 5.17 4.05
CA SER A 28 -8.08 5.04 2.99
C SER A 28 -7.26 3.77 3.13
N ALA A 29 -6.92 3.36 4.35
CA ALA A 29 -6.22 2.11 4.64
C ALA A 29 -7.07 0.88 4.25
N GLU A 30 -8.37 0.89 4.53
CA GLU A 30 -9.29 -0.21 4.17
C GLU A 30 -9.41 -0.39 2.65
N ARG A 31 -9.63 0.72 1.93
CA ARG A 31 -9.67 0.67 0.46
C ARG A 31 -8.35 0.17 -0.12
N LEU A 32 -7.26 0.59 0.48
CA LEU A 32 -5.93 0.23 0.02
C LEU A 32 -5.58 -1.24 0.27
N ASP A 33 -6.02 -1.81 1.40
CA ASP A 33 -5.91 -3.25 1.69
C ASP A 33 -6.58 -4.08 0.58
N GLU A 34 -7.81 -3.71 0.21
CA GLU A 34 -8.57 -4.35 -0.86
C GLU A 34 -7.90 -4.19 -2.24
N GLU A 35 -7.44 -2.97 -2.57
CA GLU A 35 -6.77 -2.68 -3.84
C GLU A 35 -5.47 -3.49 -4.02
N ILE A 36 -4.62 -3.55 -2.99
CA ILE A 36 -3.36 -4.31 -3.05
C ILE A 36 -3.66 -5.81 -3.16
N SER A 37 -4.61 -6.32 -2.37
CA SER A 37 -5.03 -7.73 -2.42
C SER A 37 -5.59 -8.11 -3.81
N GLN A 38 -6.43 -7.26 -4.40
CA GLN A 38 -7.01 -7.48 -5.73
C GLN A 38 -5.95 -7.38 -6.84
N ALA A 39 -5.00 -6.44 -6.74
CA ALA A 39 -3.90 -6.31 -7.69
C ALA A 39 -3.07 -7.59 -7.73
N PHE A 40 -2.69 -8.13 -6.56
CA PHE A 40 -1.96 -9.39 -6.48
C PHE A 40 -2.74 -10.59 -7.04
N ALA A 41 -4.02 -10.72 -6.73
CA ALA A 41 -4.86 -11.78 -7.28
C ALA A 41 -4.99 -11.69 -8.81
N THR A 42 -5.11 -10.46 -9.33
CA THR A 42 -5.21 -10.21 -10.78
C THR A 42 -3.91 -10.57 -11.49
N ILE A 43 -2.77 -10.23 -10.89
CA ILE A 43 -1.46 -10.60 -11.44
C ILE A 43 -1.30 -12.12 -11.47
N ASP A 44 -1.61 -12.83 -10.38
CA ASP A 44 -1.51 -14.31 -10.34
C ASP A 44 -2.33 -14.96 -11.46
N LEU A 45 -3.55 -14.49 -11.68
CA LEU A 45 -4.41 -14.98 -12.77
C LEU A 45 -3.79 -14.74 -14.15
N HIS A 46 -3.16 -13.58 -14.38
CA HIS A 46 -2.48 -13.29 -15.65
C HIS A 46 -1.22 -14.16 -15.82
N LEU A 47 -0.49 -14.45 -14.74
CA LEU A 47 0.70 -15.30 -14.77
C LEU A 47 0.39 -16.77 -15.09
N GLN A 48 -0.83 -17.24 -14.83
CA GLN A 48 -1.25 -18.59 -15.21
C GLN A 48 -1.45 -18.79 -16.72
N SER A 49 -1.50 -17.71 -17.52
CA SER A 49 -1.68 -17.78 -18.97
C SER A 49 -0.70 -16.89 -19.76
N PRO A 50 0.62 -17.18 -19.69
CA PRO A 50 1.65 -16.33 -20.29
C PRO A 50 1.74 -16.43 -21.82
N ARG A 51 0.79 -17.13 -22.47
CA ARG A 51 0.72 -17.27 -23.94
C ARG A 51 -0.11 -16.17 -24.62
N ARG A 52 -0.71 -15.27 -23.86
CA ARG A 52 -1.57 -14.21 -24.38
C ARG A 52 -0.71 -13.08 -24.97
N ALA A 53 -0.99 -12.67 -26.20
CA ALA A 53 -0.46 -11.42 -26.73
C ALA A 53 -0.90 -10.27 -25.81
N GLY A 54 0.04 -9.40 -25.41
CA GLY A 54 -0.21 -8.31 -24.46
C GLY A 54 0.12 -8.63 -22.99
N TRP A 55 0.45 -9.88 -22.65
CA TRP A 55 0.77 -10.29 -21.27
C TRP A 55 1.85 -9.44 -20.61
N GLY A 56 2.91 -9.06 -21.34
CA GLY A 56 3.97 -8.21 -20.79
C GLY A 56 3.48 -6.80 -20.42
N ALA A 57 2.60 -6.22 -21.23
CA ALA A 57 2.01 -4.90 -20.99
C ALA A 57 0.99 -4.93 -19.84
N ASP A 58 0.17 -5.98 -19.76
CA ASP A 58 -0.78 -6.18 -18.65
C ASP A 58 -0.02 -6.31 -17.32
N CYS A 59 1.06 -7.12 -17.31
CA CYS A 59 1.95 -7.25 -16.15
C CYS A 59 2.58 -5.90 -15.77
N GLU A 60 3.03 -5.10 -16.74
CA GLU A 60 3.61 -3.78 -16.47
C GLU A 60 2.58 -2.82 -15.84
N TRP A 61 1.36 -2.79 -16.38
CA TRP A 61 0.27 -1.95 -15.88
C TRP A 61 -0.10 -2.34 -14.45
N LEU A 62 -0.30 -3.63 -14.19
CA LEU A 62 -0.63 -4.15 -12.86
C LEU A 62 0.47 -3.87 -11.83
N LEU A 63 1.74 -4.09 -12.21
CA LEU A 63 2.90 -3.83 -11.35
C LEU A 63 3.05 -2.34 -11.02
N SER A 64 2.72 -1.45 -11.95
CA SER A 64 2.74 -0.01 -11.72
C SER A 64 1.63 0.44 -10.76
N GLY A 65 0.44 -0.13 -10.89
CA GLY A 65 -0.65 0.07 -9.93
C GLY A 65 -0.27 -0.39 -8.52
N LEU A 66 0.28 -1.60 -8.40
CA LEU A 66 0.77 -2.15 -7.13
C LEU A 66 1.82 -1.26 -6.47
N GLN A 67 2.76 -0.71 -7.25
CA GLN A 67 3.77 0.21 -6.75
C GLN A 67 3.15 1.45 -6.10
N ASN A 68 2.12 2.03 -6.72
CA ASN A 68 1.44 3.20 -6.18
C ASN A 68 0.71 2.86 -4.89
N SER A 69 -0.03 1.75 -4.88
CA SER A 69 -0.77 1.31 -3.70
C SER A 69 0.15 1.01 -2.51
N CYS A 70 1.29 0.33 -2.73
CA CYS A 70 2.29 0.08 -1.69
C CYS A 70 2.89 1.38 -1.12
N ARG A 71 3.11 2.41 -1.95
CA ARG A 71 3.59 3.72 -1.48
C ARG A 71 2.57 4.38 -0.57
N THR A 72 1.31 4.45 -1.00
CA THR A 72 0.24 5.02 -0.19
C THR A 72 0.09 4.31 1.16
N ALA A 73 0.31 3.00 1.20
CA ALA A 73 0.18 2.21 2.43
C ALA A 73 1.27 2.58 3.43
N LEU A 74 2.51 2.72 2.95
CA LEU A 74 3.64 3.17 3.75
C LEU A 74 3.43 4.59 4.28
N ASP A 75 2.95 5.51 3.44
CA ASP A 75 2.66 6.89 3.84
C ASP A 75 1.58 6.93 4.94
N LEU A 76 0.54 6.09 4.86
CA LEU A 76 -0.50 5.97 5.89
C LEU A 76 0.03 5.37 7.19
N LEU A 77 0.95 4.40 7.14
CA LEU A 77 1.57 3.82 8.33
C LEU A 77 2.48 4.81 9.07
N VAL A 78 3.18 5.67 8.32
CA VAL A 78 3.93 6.80 8.90
C VAL A 78 2.98 7.80 9.53
N TYR A 79 1.93 8.18 8.79
CA TYR A 79 0.94 9.16 9.25
C TYR A 79 0.25 8.75 10.56
N THR A 80 -0.12 7.47 10.68
CA THR A 80 -0.77 6.91 11.87
C THR A 80 0.20 6.64 13.02
N GLY A 81 1.51 6.85 12.81
CA GLY A 81 2.54 6.64 13.84
C GLY A 81 2.87 5.17 14.12
N TYR A 82 2.41 4.25 13.27
CA TYR A 82 2.69 2.81 13.38
C TYR A 82 4.06 2.43 12.84
N ARG A 83 4.65 3.31 12.04
CA ARG A 83 5.97 3.10 11.47
C ARG A 83 6.74 4.41 11.38
N THR A 84 8.06 4.31 11.44
CA THR A 84 8.92 5.48 11.18
C THR A 84 9.08 5.73 9.68
N GLU A 85 9.46 6.96 9.32
CA GLU A 85 9.82 7.32 7.93
C GLU A 85 10.98 6.47 7.43
N ALA A 86 12.03 6.29 8.24
CA ALA A 86 13.23 5.53 7.86
C ALA A 86 12.92 4.05 7.54
N GLU A 87 12.07 3.40 8.34
CA GLU A 87 11.61 2.03 8.08
C GLU A 87 10.77 1.95 6.81
N SER A 88 9.88 2.92 6.61
CA SER A 88 8.99 2.99 5.46
C SER A 88 9.77 3.21 4.16
N GLU A 89 10.73 4.13 4.13
CA GLU A 89 11.63 4.35 3.00
C GLU A 89 12.47 3.13 2.66
N GLY A 90 12.98 2.41 3.68
CA GLY A 90 13.77 1.21 3.49
C GLY A 90 12.98 0.11 2.80
N ILE A 91 11.69 -0.03 3.16
CA ILE A 91 10.80 -1.03 2.57
C ILE A 91 10.30 -0.59 1.21
N GLN A 92 9.96 0.70 1.05
CA GLN A 92 9.61 1.26 -0.25
C GLN A 92 10.72 0.98 -1.26
N ARG A 93 11.98 1.25 -0.93
CA ARG A 93 13.12 0.97 -1.82
C ARG A 93 13.21 -0.50 -2.24
N ARG A 94 13.01 -1.44 -1.31
CA ARG A 94 13.04 -2.88 -1.62
C ARG A 94 11.89 -3.30 -2.52
N LEU A 95 10.67 -2.89 -2.20
CA LEU A 95 9.49 -3.15 -3.02
C LEU A 95 9.60 -2.55 -4.42
N MET A 96 10.05 -1.30 -4.52
CA MET A 96 10.24 -0.64 -5.82
C MET A 96 11.29 -1.36 -6.67
N MET A 97 12.38 -1.82 -6.04
CA MET A 97 13.41 -2.59 -6.75
C MET A 97 12.85 -3.93 -7.25
N THR A 98 12.11 -4.67 -6.41
CA THR A 98 11.51 -5.97 -6.77
C THR A 98 10.48 -5.81 -7.90
N ILE A 99 9.61 -4.81 -7.81
CA ILE A 99 8.62 -4.48 -8.85
C ILE A 99 9.30 -4.06 -10.14
N HIS A 100 10.35 -3.23 -10.06
CA HIS A 100 11.12 -2.80 -11.22
C HIS A 100 11.79 -3.98 -11.94
N LEU A 101 12.39 -4.91 -11.19
CA LEU A 101 12.97 -6.13 -11.77
C LEU A 101 11.91 -6.99 -12.44
N ALA A 102 10.72 -7.12 -11.85
CA ALA A 102 9.61 -7.87 -12.45
C ALA A 102 9.14 -7.23 -13.77
N ARG A 103 9.08 -5.90 -13.84
CA ARG A 103 8.77 -5.16 -15.07
C ARG A 103 9.80 -5.41 -16.17
N LEU A 104 11.10 -5.37 -15.84
CA LEU A 104 12.16 -5.68 -16.81
C LEU A 104 12.04 -7.12 -17.35
N GLN A 105 11.69 -8.09 -16.50
CA GLN A 105 11.45 -9.46 -16.94
C GLN A 105 10.20 -9.57 -17.83
N ALA A 106 9.13 -8.83 -17.52
CA ALA A 106 7.89 -8.83 -18.31
C ALA A 106 8.12 -8.26 -19.71
N GLN A 107 8.90 -7.19 -19.82
CA GLN A 107 9.26 -6.57 -21.09
C GLN A 107 10.15 -7.50 -21.93
N ALA A 108 11.20 -8.07 -21.32
CA ALA A 108 12.06 -9.04 -21.99
C ALA A 108 11.31 -10.31 -22.45
N ALA A 109 10.26 -10.71 -21.75
CA ALA A 109 9.40 -11.82 -22.14
C ALA A 109 8.50 -11.49 -23.34
N GLY A 110 7.99 -10.25 -23.41
CA GLY A 110 7.21 -9.78 -24.57
C GLY A 110 8.02 -9.81 -25.86
N ASP A 111 9.33 -9.62 -25.75
CA ASP A 111 10.27 -9.61 -26.88
C ASP A 111 10.88 -11.00 -27.21
N THR A 112 10.62 -12.05 -26.41
CA THR A 112 11.29 -13.36 -26.55
C THR A 112 10.33 -14.56 -26.58
N VAL A 113 10.80 -15.69 -27.13
CA VAL A 113 10.02 -16.94 -27.34
C VAL A 113 9.91 -17.80 -26.05
N ALA A 114 10.36 -17.31 -24.88
CA ALA A 114 10.41 -18.08 -23.63
C ALA A 114 9.51 -17.53 -22.48
N PRO A 115 8.20 -17.32 -22.71
CA PRO A 115 7.30 -16.68 -21.74
C PRO A 115 7.14 -17.48 -20.43
N ILE A 116 7.35 -18.80 -20.45
CA ILE A 116 7.23 -19.66 -19.25
C ILE A 116 8.35 -19.39 -18.25
N VAL A 117 9.60 -19.23 -18.71
CA VAL A 117 10.75 -18.97 -17.83
C VAL A 117 10.66 -17.57 -17.22
N ALA A 118 10.23 -16.59 -18.01
CA ALA A 118 10.00 -15.25 -17.50
C ALA A 118 8.82 -15.19 -16.51
N ALA A 119 7.71 -15.88 -16.80
CA ALA A 119 6.59 -16.00 -15.88
C ALA A 119 7.04 -16.56 -14.52
N SER A 120 7.84 -17.63 -14.49
CA SER A 120 8.34 -18.20 -13.23
C SER A 120 9.17 -17.19 -12.41
N ARG A 121 10.04 -16.41 -13.06
CA ARG A 121 10.85 -15.38 -12.37
C ARG A 121 9.99 -14.23 -11.84
N ILE A 122 9.01 -13.81 -12.63
CA ILE A 122 8.06 -12.77 -12.24
C ILE A 122 7.22 -13.24 -11.05
N THR A 123 6.73 -14.48 -11.06
CA THR A 123 6.02 -15.10 -9.93
C THR A 123 6.86 -15.02 -8.65
N SER A 124 8.12 -15.44 -8.68
CA SER A 124 8.98 -15.39 -7.47
C SER A 124 9.22 -13.97 -6.96
N LEU A 125 9.35 -12.98 -7.87
CA LEU A 125 9.48 -11.57 -7.48
C LEU A 125 8.19 -11.03 -6.85
N ILE A 126 7.03 -11.45 -7.37
CA ILE A 126 5.73 -11.05 -6.83
C ILE A 126 5.44 -11.73 -5.50
N GLU A 127 5.78 -13.00 -5.33
CA GLU A 127 5.71 -13.69 -4.04
C GLU A 127 6.53 -12.96 -2.99
N ARG A 128 7.76 -12.55 -3.31
CA ARG A 128 8.57 -11.73 -2.41
C ARG A 128 7.92 -10.36 -2.12
N ALA A 129 7.34 -9.72 -3.13
CA ALA A 129 6.62 -8.46 -2.94
C ALA A 129 5.38 -8.64 -2.05
N LYS A 130 4.66 -9.77 -2.15
CA LYS A 130 3.55 -10.16 -1.28
C LYS A 130 4.02 -10.35 0.16
N GLU A 131 5.11 -11.08 0.37
CA GLU A 131 5.69 -11.27 1.70
C GLU A 131 6.12 -9.95 2.34
N GLU A 132 6.79 -9.08 1.58
CA GLU A 132 7.23 -7.76 2.06
C GLU A 132 6.03 -6.84 2.38
N SER A 133 4.98 -6.89 1.56
CA SER A 133 3.74 -6.13 1.76
C SER A 133 2.79 -6.76 2.79
N ALA A 134 2.96 -8.03 3.16
CA ALA A 134 2.13 -8.67 4.19
C ALA A 134 2.20 -7.92 5.53
N SER A 135 3.40 -7.42 5.86
CA SER A 135 3.62 -6.58 7.03
C SER A 135 2.80 -5.28 7.01
N PHE A 136 2.39 -4.80 5.84
CA PHE A 136 1.53 -3.63 5.73
C PHE A 136 0.14 -3.94 6.23
N TYR A 137 -0.46 -5.06 5.81
CA TYR A 137 -1.81 -5.43 6.20
C TYR A 137 -1.93 -5.63 7.71
N ASP A 138 -0.96 -6.29 8.32
CA ASP A 138 -0.95 -6.48 9.77
C ASP A 138 -0.81 -5.16 10.52
N HIS A 139 0.06 -4.26 10.05
CA HIS A 139 0.21 -2.94 10.66
C HIS A 139 -0.99 -2.01 10.41
N LEU A 140 -1.61 -2.05 9.22
CA LEU A 140 -2.83 -1.29 8.92
C LEU A 140 -4.01 -1.81 9.74
N ARG A 141 -4.09 -3.13 9.95
CA ARG A 141 -5.07 -3.75 10.85
C ARG A 141 -4.82 -3.39 12.32
N ALA A 142 -3.56 -3.34 12.74
CA ALA A 142 -3.18 -2.86 14.07
C ALA A 142 -3.49 -1.37 14.25
N ALA A 143 -3.30 -0.55 13.19
CA ALA A 143 -3.70 0.85 13.13
C ALA A 143 -5.20 1.04 13.30
N ARG A 144 -5.99 0.24 12.59
CA ARG A 144 -7.45 0.21 12.71
C ARG A 144 -7.92 -0.12 14.13
N THR A 145 -7.28 -1.10 14.78
CA THR A 145 -7.72 -1.61 16.09
C THR A 145 -7.32 -0.72 17.25
N ALA A 146 -6.16 -0.08 17.24
CA ALA A 146 -5.77 0.78 18.37
C ALA A 146 -6.39 2.19 18.34
N GLU A 147 -7.00 2.63 17.23
CA GLU A 147 -7.89 3.82 17.27
C GLU A 147 -9.24 3.53 17.94
N HIS A 148 -9.60 2.26 18.13
CA HIS A 148 -10.80 1.86 18.89
C HIS A 148 -10.53 1.68 20.39
N GLU A 149 -9.27 1.68 20.83
CA GLU A 149 -8.92 1.84 22.23
C GLU A 149 -8.53 3.29 22.50
N PRO A 150 -9.25 4.03 23.37
CA PRO A 150 -8.75 5.32 23.82
C PRO A 150 -7.47 5.05 24.61
N ARG A 151 -6.30 5.28 23.99
CA ARG A 151 -5.03 5.42 24.71
C ARG A 151 -5.02 6.77 25.45
N TYR A 152 -5.92 6.87 26.42
CA TYR A 152 -5.72 7.65 27.64
C TYR A 152 -5.63 6.63 28.78
N ARG A 153 -4.42 6.11 29.00
CA ARG A 153 -3.99 5.81 30.36
C ARG A 153 -2.99 6.89 30.72
N GLY A 154 -3.38 7.74 31.66
CA GLY A 154 -2.52 8.81 32.15
C GLY A 154 -1.20 8.26 32.66
N GLN A 155 -0.14 8.99 32.34
CA GLN A 155 0.81 9.58 33.27
C GLN A 155 1.45 10.78 32.59
#